data_AF-A0AAU5DES8-F1
#
_entry.id   AF-A0AAU5DES8-F1
#
_cell.length_a   1.000
_cell.length_b   1.000
_cell.length_c   1.000
_cell.angle_alpha   90.00
_cell.angle_beta   90.00
_cell.angle_gamma   90.00
#
_symmetry.space_group_name_H-M   'P 1'
#
loop_
_entity.id
_entity.type
_entity.pdbx_description
1 polymer ?
#
loop_
_entity_poly.entity_id
_entity_poly.type
_entity_poly.pdbx_seq_one_letter_code
_entity_poly.pdbx_strand_id
1 'polypeptide(L)'
;MIDCKSSMTSRATHRHAIESAAVRAHLQLVAWTVLPFYYVFDSLDFPTPYDALAAGQTGLHSIAGSGAPYLLVPTTRCRTFDSTFGSRRRPPVARAAA
;
A
#
# COMPACT_ATOMS: atom_id res chain seq x y z
N MET A 1 -4.27 10.36 2.98
CA MET A 1 -3.88 10.30 1.57
C MET A 1 -3.68 8.84 1.17
N ILE A 2 -4.11 8.46 -0.03
CA ILE A 2 -3.98 7.10 -0.55
C ILE A 2 -3.24 7.18 -1.88
N ASP A 3 -2.23 6.33 -2.03
CA ASP A 3 -1.49 6.12 -3.28
C ASP A 3 -1.78 4.68 -3.76
N CYS A 4 -2.55 4.58 -4.83
CA CYS A 4 -2.96 3.29 -5.39
C CYS A 4 -1.86 2.74 -6.30
N LYS A 5 -1.37 1.55 -5.97
CA LYS A 5 -0.30 0.84 -6.70
C LYS A 5 -0.90 -0.36 -7.42
N SER A 6 -1.14 -0.24 -8.72
CA SER A 6 -1.52 -1.40 -9.53
C SER A 6 -0.29 -2.23 -9.90
N SER A 7 -0.45 -3.55 -10.01
CA SER A 7 0.51 -4.52 -10.55
C SER A 7 1.87 -4.71 -9.84
N MET A 8 2.18 -3.95 -8.79
CA MET A 8 3.48 -3.99 -8.10
C MET A 8 3.61 -5.12 -7.06
N THR A 9 2.84 -6.19 -7.19
CA THR A 9 2.89 -7.36 -6.29
C THR A 9 3.44 -8.56 -7.02
N SER A 10 4.62 -9.05 -6.61
CA SER A 10 5.09 -10.35 -7.06
C SER A 10 4.21 -11.43 -6.46
N ARG A 11 3.43 -12.11 -7.31
CA ARG A 11 2.61 -13.26 -6.88
C ARG A 11 3.46 -14.44 -6.43
N ALA A 12 4.65 -14.63 -7.01
CA ALA A 12 5.54 -15.73 -6.67
C ALA A 12 6.20 -15.58 -5.29
N THR A 13 6.52 -14.34 -4.89
CA THR A 13 7.25 -14.08 -3.64
C THR A 13 6.40 -13.42 -2.56
N HIS A 14 5.11 -13.18 -2.82
CA HIS A 14 4.17 -12.51 -1.91
C HIS A 14 4.71 -11.20 -1.32
N ARG A 15 5.22 -10.33 -2.20
CA ARG A 15 5.80 -9.04 -1.82
C ARG A 15 5.28 -7.92 -2.70
N HIS A 16 5.00 -6.80 -2.07
CA HIS A 16 4.74 -5.54 -2.73
C HIS A 16 6.03 -4.75 -2.92
N ALA A 17 6.18 -4.08 -4.05
CA ALA A 17 7.30 -3.19 -4.32
C ALA A 17 6.87 -1.72 -4.14
N ILE A 18 7.70 -0.93 -3.47
CA ILE A 18 7.50 0.52 -3.31
C ILE A 18 8.87 1.20 -3.49
N GLU A 19 8.98 2.21 -4.35
CA GLU A 19 10.26 2.91 -4.50
C GLU A 19 10.70 3.53 -3.16
N SER A 20 11.94 3.29 -2.76
CA SER A 20 12.49 3.82 -1.49
C SER A 20 12.48 5.35 -1.44
N ALA A 21 12.67 6.03 -2.58
CA ALA A 21 12.54 7.48 -2.67
C ALA A 21 11.12 7.97 -2.34
N ALA A 22 10.09 7.27 -2.84
CA ALA A 22 8.71 7.58 -2.52
C ALA A 22 8.41 7.36 -1.02
N VAL A 23 8.95 6.29 -0.42
CA VAL A 23 8.83 6.05 1.04
C VAL A 23 9.42 7.21 1.84
N ARG A 24 10.62 7.66 1.49
CA ARG A 24 11.28 8.79 2.17
C ARG A 24 10.48 10.09 2.02
N ALA A 25 10.03 10.41 0.82
CA ALA A 25 9.23 11.61 0.57
C ALA A 25 7.90 11.57 1.35
N HIS A 26 7.23 10.43 1.40
CA HIS A 26 5.96 10.31 2.12
C HIS A 26 6.13 10.32 3.64
N LEU A 27 7.24 9.81 4.17
CA LEU A 27 7.57 9.98 5.59
C LEU A 27 7.76 11.46 5.96
N GLN A 28 8.45 12.23 5.13
CA GLN A 28 8.61 13.67 5.32
C GLN A 28 7.26 14.40 5.23
N LEU A 29 6.42 14.03 4.27
CA LEU A 29 5.07 14.58 4.13
C LEU A 29 4.22 14.32 5.38
N VAL A 30 4.21 13.08 5.88
CA VAL A 30 3.48 12.70 7.11
C VAL A 30 4.02 13.49 8.30
N ALA A 31 5.34 13.61 8.44
CA ALA A 31 5.95 14.36 9.53
C ALA A 31 5.58 15.85 9.52
N TRP A 32 5.50 16.46 8.33
CA TRP A 32 5.13 17.87 8.20
C TRP A 32 3.63 18.11 8.37
N THR A 33 2.80 17.26 7.79
CA THR A 33 1.35 17.53 7.67
C THR A 33 0.50 16.83 8.72
N VAL A 34 1.05 15.82 9.39
CA VAL A 34 0.32 14.89 10.29
C VAL A 34 -0.82 14.14 9.57
N LEU A 35 -0.89 14.24 8.24
CA LEU A 35 -1.89 13.53 7.45
C LEU A 35 -1.46 12.07 7.26
N PRO A 36 -2.35 11.10 7.55
CA PRO A 36 -2.01 9.70 7.35
C PRO A 36 -1.83 9.39 5.86
N PHE A 37 -0.89 8.51 5.53
CA PHE A 37 -0.59 8.09 4.16
C PHE A 37 -0.60 6.56 4.07
N TYR A 38 -1.23 6.02 3.02
CA TYR A 38 -1.37 4.59 2.79
C TYR A 38 -1.04 4.21 1.35
N TYR A 39 -0.29 3.12 1.15
CA TYR A 39 -0.07 2.53 -0.18
C TYR A 39 -1.07 1.41 -0.41
N VAL A 40 -2.10 1.61 -1.23
CA VAL A 40 -3.12 0.59 -1.45
C VAL A 40 -2.80 -0.22 -2.70
N PHE A 41 -2.65 -1.53 -2.56
CA PHE A 41 -2.36 -2.45 -3.66
C PHE A 41 -3.63 -3.11 -4.22
N ASP A 42 -3.51 -3.74 -5.39
CA ASP A 42 -4.62 -4.47 -6.04
C ASP A 42 -5.22 -5.59 -5.18
N SER A 43 -4.45 -6.16 -4.24
CA SER A 43 -4.96 -7.15 -3.28
C SER A 43 -5.82 -6.52 -2.18
N LEU A 44 -5.98 -5.19 -2.18
CA LEU A 44 -6.56 -4.39 -1.11
C LEU A 44 -5.80 -4.51 0.21
N ASP A 45 -4.56 -4.96 0.16
CA ASP A 45 -3.64 -4.82 1.28
C ASP A 45 -2.95 -3.46 1.20
N PHE A 46 -2.62 -2.89 2.35
CA PHE A 46 -1.87 -1.65 2.41
C PHE A 46 -0.88 -1.61 3.60
N PRO A 47 0.34 -1.12 3.37
CA PRO A 47 1.24 -0.61 4.40
C PRO A 47 1.21 0.93 4.45
N THR A 48 1.58 1.48 5.61
CA THR A 48 1.99 2.90 5.72
C THR A 48 3.45 3.09 5.25
N PRO A 49 3.92 4.32 5.02
CA PRO A 49 5.35 4.58 4.78
C PRO A 49 6.26 4.06 5.88
N TYR A 50 5.81 4.09 7.13
CA TYR A 50 6.57 3.52 8.24
C TYR A 50 6.65 2.00 8.15
N ASP A 51 5.53 1.32 7.89
CA ASP A 51 5.53 -0.15 7.74
C ASP A 51 6.42 -0.59 6.57
N ALA A 52 6.38 0.15 5.46
CA ALA A 52 7.23 -0.10 4.30
C ALA A 52 8.72 0.08 4.63
N LEU A 53 9.09 1.09 5.43
CA LEU A 53 10.46 1.29 5.87
C LEU A 53 10.91 0.20 6.86
N ALA A 54 10.04 -0.18 7.80
CA ALA A 54 10.36 -1.12 8.87
C ALA A 54 10.45 -2.58 8.40
N ALA A 55 9.58 -2.98 7.45
CA ALA A 55 9.49 -4.35 6.96
C ALA A 55 10.13 -4.55 5.57
N GLY A 56 10.46 -3.46 4.87
CA GLY A 56 10.96 -3.49 3.51
C GLY A 56 12.37 -4.08 3.41
N GLN A 57 12.55 -5.06 2.53
CA GLN A 57 13.87 -5.51 2.10
C GLN A 57 14.29 -4.74 0.86
N THR A 58 15.56 -4.31 0.79
CA THR A 58 16.07 -3.63 -0.40
C THR A 58 16.08 -4.59 -1.59
N GLY A 59 15.34 -4.22 -2.63
CA GLY A 59 15.26 -4.91 -3.91
C GLY A 59 16.12 -4.24 -4.98
N LEU A 60 15.84 -4.60 -6.23
CA LEU A 60 16.53 -4.03 -7.38
C LEU A 60 16.20 -2.54 -7.56
N HIS A 61 17.11 -1.86 -8.25
CA HIS A 61 16.89 -0.52 -8.77
C HIS A 61 15.74 -0.52 -9.79
N SER A 62 14.88 0.49 -9.68
CA SER A 62 13.90 0.73 -10.72
C SER A 62 14.58 1.27 -11.97
N ILE A 63 14.20 0.73 -13.13
CA ILE A 63 14.55 1.33 -14.44
C ILE A 63 13.55 2.41 -14.87
N ALA A 64 12.46 2.58 -14.10
CA ALA A 64 11.44 3.60 -14.29
C ALA A 64 11.37 4.51 -13.05
N GLY A 65 10.69 5.66 -13.14
CA GLY A 65 10.54 6.55 -11.98
C GLY A 65 11.86 7.20 -11.54
N SER A 66 12.12 7.21 -10.23
CA SER A 66 13.26 7.94 -9.65
C SER A 66 14.62 7.25 -9.77
N GLY A 67 14.68 6.01 -10.27
CA GLY A 67 15.89 5.18 -10.29
C GLY A 67 16.29 4.61 -8.92
N ALA A 68 15.56 4.95 -7.86
CA ALA A 68 15.80 4.44 -6.52
C ALA A 68 15.51 2.93 -6.42
N PRO A 69 16.15 2.21 -5.48
CA PRO A 69 15.81 0.81 -5.24
C PRO A 69 14.40 0.69 -4.69
N TYR A 70 13.73 -0.41 -5.06
CA TYR A 70 12.47 -0.78 -4.44
C TYR A 70 12.68 -1.32 -3.02
N LEU A 71 11.77 -1.00 -2.12
CA LEU A 71 11.53 -1.75 -0.90
C LEU A 71 10.50 -2.83 -1.19
N LEU A 72 10.87 -4.07 -0.91
CA LEU A 72 10.03 -5.24 -1.05
C LEU A 72 9.39 -5.56 0.30
N VAL A 73 8.10 -5.26 0.44
CA VAL A 73 7.32 -5.42 1.66
C VAL A 73 6.54 -6.74 1.60
N PRO A 74 6.75 -7.69 2.54
CA PRO A 74 5.96 -8.91 2.59
C PRO A 74 4.48 -8.62 2.83
N THR A 75 3.58 -9.28 2.11
CA THR A 75 2.12 -9.12 2.28
C THR A 75 1.67 -9.45 3.70
N THR A 76 2.38 -10.33 4.40
CA THR A 76 2.15 -10.69 5.81
C THR A 76 2.38 -9.55 6.80
N ARG A 77 2.98 -8.44 6.36
CA ARG A 77 3.17 -7.21 7.14
C ARG A 77 2.19 -6.10 6.75
N CYS A 78 1.31 -6.34 5.80
CA CYS A 78 0.28 -5.39 5.38
C CYS A 78 -1.03 -5.63 6.14
N ARG A 79 -1.87 -4.59 6.18
CA ARG A 79 -3.23 -4.65 6.72
C ARG A 79 -4.23 -4.74 5.58
N THR A 80 -5.37 -5.36 5.83
CA THR A 80 -6.45 -5.38 4.83
C THR A 80 -7.20 -4.06 4.85
N PHE A 81 -7.62 -3.60 3.67
CA PHE A 81 -8.34 -2.33 3.51
C PHE A 81 -9.58 -2.27 4.38
N ASP A 82 -10.43 -3.30 4.30
CA ASP A 82 -11.71 -3.35 5.02
C ASP A 82 -11.55 -3.35 6.54
N SER A 83 -10.45 -3.90 7.09
CA SER A 83 -10.24 -3.89 8.55
C SER A 83 -9.94 -2.49 9.07
N THR A 84 -9.48 -1.58 8.22
CA THR A 84 -9.04 -0.24 8.63
C THR A 84 -10.01 0.85 8.19
N PHE A 85 -10.55 0.74 6.98
CA PHE A 85 -11.48 1.72 6.41
C PHE A 85 -12.95 1.29 6.52
N GLY A 86 -13.19 0.07 7.00
CA GLY A 86 -14.52 -0.54 7.06
C GLY A 86 -14.91 -1.19 5.75
N SER A 87 -15.63 -2.31 5.84
CA SER A 87 -16.28 -2.91 4.68
C SER A 87 -17.37 -2.00 4.14
N ARG A 88 -17.48 -1.88 2.81
CA ARG A 88 -18.61 -1.18 2.18
C ARG A 88 -19.90 -1.88 2.61
N ARG A 89 -20.68 -1.25 3.50
CA ARG A 89 -21.98 -1.79 3.93
C ARG A 89 -22.87 -1.87 2.70
N ARG A 90 -23.07 -3.08 2.15
CA ARG A 90 -24.01 -3.28 1.05
C ARG A 90 -25.38 -2.84 1.57
N PRO A 91 -26.03 -1.82 0.98
CA PRO A 91 -27.38 -1.49 1.39
C PRO A 91 -28.23 -2.77 1.23
N PRO A 92 -29.11 -3.09 2.19
CA PRO A 92 -29.97 -4.25 2.06
C PRO A 92 -30.67 -4.14 0.71
N VAL A 93 -30.44 -5.13 -0.15
CA VAL A 93 -31.20 -5.25 -1.40
C VAL A 93 -32.65 -5.34 -0.95
N ALA A 94 -33.42 -4.29 -1.19
CA ALA A 94 -34.86 -4.37 -1.02
C ALA A 94 -35.30 -5.56 -1.86
N ARG A 95 -35.79 -6.63 -1.22
CA ARG A 95 -36.53 -7.68 -1.93
C ARG A 95 -37.67 -6.92 -2.60
N ALA A 96 -37.57 -6.70 -3.90
CA ALA A 96 -38.74 -6.39 -4.70
C ALA A 96 -39.70 -7.55 -4.46
N ALA A 97 -40.76 -7.26 -3.71
CA ALA A 97 -41.84 -8.18 -3.44
C ALA A 97 -42.72 -8.24 -4.69
N ALA A 98 -43.06 -9.47 -5.06
CA ALA A 98 -44.09 -9.90 -6.03
C ALA A 98 -43.84 -9.54 -7.50
#